data_AF-A0A933UY64-F1
#
_entry.id   AF-A0A933UY64-F1
#
_cell.length_a   1.000
_cell.length_b   1.000
_cell.length_c   1.000
_cell.angle_alpha   90.00
_cell.angle_beta   90.00
_cell.angle_gamma   90.00
#
_symmetry.space_group_name_H-M   'P 1'
#
loop_
_entity.id
_entity.type
_entity.pdbx_description
1 polymer ?
#
loop_
_entity_poly.entity_id
_entity_poly.type
_entity_poly.pdbx_seq_one_letter_code
_entity_poly.pdbx_strand_id
1 'polypeptide(L)'
;MRVWAVALYLLAAAFVCSAGQGYTAATVPNPKHADGGYVSNPDGILTLGDVSELNGIIADIEKTTGAQIAVVAVQSIGDAVPKDFAVDLFKRWGIGQKGRDNGVLLLVVPGARRWEIEVGYGLEGTLPDAVCKSIGERSFPAHFKKGEYGAGLIEGVRQIQRVLLSEQSAGTSHSSAGAAHGHGTGTGDVTASAMRHLRGSDIIRVLLVYAVIVFGATLLAVIVILASFVPKDPYRRYAIVRPVCLPVWAVIFPIPFIGIFFLTKVLLYRYRNSPRKSSSGKPMRLLSDRAEDAHLMKGQLDEEKVKSVDYDVWIDDAGKTRVLSYPKLFSKYRKCPQCGYMTYFTEYDREITAATYSSSGTGERKFSCVSCGHSVIAQYTIPQKTRSSSSSSGSGGGSSSWGGGRSGGGGSGGSW
;
A
#
# COMPACT_ATOMS: atom_id res chain seq x y z
N MET A 1 -32.39 29.98 48.29
CA MET A 1 -32.78 29.19 47.10
C MET A 1 -31.69 29.19 46.01
N ARG A 2 -30.40 28.96 46.36
CA ARG A 2 -29.27 29.05 45.40
C ARG A 2 -28.19 27.98 45.60
N VAL A 3 -28.52 26.88 46.28
CA VAL A 3 -27.56 25.77 46.53
C VAL A 3 -28.09 24.43 45.96
N TRP A 4 -29.41 24.29 45.81
CA TRP A 4 -30.02 23.05 45.32
C TRP A 4 -30.01 22.92 43.79
N ALA A 5 -29.79 24.00 43.05
CA ALA A 5 -29.72 23.97 41.57
C ALA A 5 -28.34 23.53 41.03
N VAL A 6 -27.27 23.63 41.84
CA VAL A 6 -25.91 23.23 41.43
C VAL A 6 -25.68 21.73 41.66
N ALA A 7 -26.28 21.16 42.70
CA ALA A 7 -26.21 19.71 42.98
C ALA A 7 -26.94 18.88 41.91
N LEU A 8 -28.04 19.39 41.34
CA LEU A 8 -28.78 18.73 40.26
C LEU A 8 -28.05 18.84 38.90
N TYR A 9 -27.22 19.87 38.72
CA TYR A 9 -26.37 20.03 37.54
C TYR A 9 -25.10 19.14 37.62
N LEU A 10 -24.57 18.91 38.82
CA LEU A 10 -23.43 18.00 39.04
C LEU A 10 -23.80 16.51 39.00
N LEU A 11 -25.05 16.15 39.33
CA LEU A 11 -25.57 14.79 39.14
C LEU A 11 -26.01 14.49 37.69
N ALA A 12 -26.38 15.51 36.91
CA ALA A 12 -26.65 15.36 35.47
C ALA A 12 -25.37 15.40 34.60
N ALA A 13 -24.27 16.00 35.08
CA ALA A 13 -22.97 15.99 34.42
C ALA A 13 -22.16 14.69 34.64
N ALA A 14 -22.61 13.80 35.53
CA ALA A 14 -22.03 12.46 35.72
C ALA A 14 -22.70 11.38 34.86
N PHE A 15 -23.68 11.73 34.02
CA PHE A 15 -24.46 10.77 33.22
C PHE A 15 -24.41 11.06 31.72
N VAL A 16 -23.31 11.64 31.22
CA VAL A 16 -23.05 11.77 29.78
C VAL A 16 -21.68 11.18 29.45
N CYS A 17 -21.71 10.28 28.47
CA CYS A 17 -20.59 9.57 27.86
C CYS A 17 -19.94 8.44 28.66
N SER A 18 -20.72 7.39 28.96
CA SER A 18 -20.20 6.05 28.66
C SER A 18 -20.29 5.83 27.14
N ALA A 19 -19.45 6.56 26.40
CA ALA A 19 -19.22 6.28 24.99
C ALA A 19 -18.46 4.95 24.95
N GLY A 20 -19.11 3.91 24.43
CA GLY A 20 -18.63 2.54 24.45
C GLY A 20 -17.16 2.41 24.06
N GLN A 21 -16.32 2.03 25.02
CA GLN A 21 -14.94 1.63 24.80
C GLN A 21 -14.97 0.34 23.96
N GLY A 22 -14.64 0.46 22.68
CA GLY A 22 -14.50 -0.69 21.81
C GLY A 22 -13.21 -1.46 22.10
N TYR A 23 -13.26 -2.80 22.02
CA TYR A 23 -12.08 -3.65 22.18
C TYR A 23 -11.04 -3.36 21.11
N THR A 24 -9.78 -3.47 21.51
CA THR A 24 -8.60 -3.51 20.63
C THR A 24 -8.03 -4.93 20.64
N ALA A 25 -7.31 -5.34 19.60
CA ALA A 25 -6.68 -6.67 19.59
C ALA A 25 -5.74 -6.88 20.81
N ALA A 26 -5.23 -5.80 21.42
CA ALA A 26 -4.41 -5.84 22.63
C ALA A 26 -5.23 -5.96 23.93
N THR A 27 -6.51 -5.58 23.92
CA THR A 27 -7.37 -5.56 25.12
C THR A 27 -8.36 -6.72 25.17
N VAL A 28 -8.58 -7.44 24.07
CA VAL A 28 -9.33 -8.71 24.13
C VAL A 28 -8.54 -9.71 24.97
N PRO A 29 -9.13 -10.27 26.03
CA PRO A 29 -8.44 -11.26 26.86
C PRO A 29 -8.17 -12.52 26.05
N ASN A 30 -6.92 -12.95 26.01
CA ASN A 30 -6.54 -14.21 25.37
C ASN A 30 -6.93 -15.38 26.29
N PRO A 31 -7.83 -16.29 25.86
CA PRO A 31 -8.30 -17.38 26.70
C PRO A 31 -7.17 -18.33 27.10
N LYS A 32 -6.14 -18.50 26.27
CA LYS A 32 -4.96 -19.33 26.62
C LYS A 32 -4.17 -18.81 27.81
N HIS A 33 -4.23 -17.50 28.10
CA HIS A 33 -3.55 -16.89 29.25
C HIS A 33 -4.49 -16.66 30.45
N ALA A 34 -5.81 -16.69 30.24
CA ALA A 34 -6.79 -16.42 31.27
C ALA A 34 -7.20 -17.71 32.00
N ASP A 35 -7.83 -18.64 31.28
CA ASP A 35 -8.42 -19.87 31.82
C ASP A 35 -7.91 -21.13 31.10
N GLY A 36 -7.04 -20.97 30.09
CA GLY A 36 -6.52 -22.07 29.27
C GLY A 36 -7.48 -22.53 28.17
N GLY A 37 -8.61 -21.84 27.99
CA GLY A 37 -9.64 -22.18 27.01
C GLY A 37 -9.33 -21.74 25.58
N TYR A 38 -10.37 -21.77 24.75
CA TYR A 38 -10.35 -21.41 23.32
C TYR A 38 -11.26 -20.24 22.98
N VAL A 39 -12.15 -19.86 23.91
CA VAL A 39 -13.21 -18.87 23.68
C VAL A 39 -12.97 -17.62 24.53
N SER A 40 -12.89 -16.46 23.89
CA SER A 40 -12.87 -15.16 24.55
C SER A 40 -14.26 -14.52 24.50
N ASN A 41 -14.88 -14.33 25.66
CA ASN A 41 -16.23 -13.79 25.81
C ASN A 41 -16.31 -12.74 26.94
N PRO A 42 -15.57 -11.61 26.84
CA PRO A 42 -15.50 -10.63 27.93
C PRO A 42 -16.81 -9.86 28.16
N ASP A 43 -17.68 -9.76 27.15
CA ASP A 43 -18.95 -9.03 27.23
C ASP A 43 -20.15 -9.91 27.62
N GLY A 44 -19.94 -11.22 27.84
CA GLY A 44 -21.03 -12.15 28.16
C GLY A 44 -22.03 -12.34 27.02
N ILE A 45 -21.60 -12.17 25.77
CA ILE A 45 -22.44 -12.39 24.56
C ILE A 45 -22.82 -13.87 24.43
N LEU A 46 -21.91 -14.75 24.83
CA LEU A 46 -22.12 -16.19 24.86
C LEU A 46 -22.52 -16.62 26.28
N THR A 47 -23.42 -17.59 26.40
CA THR A 47 -23.73 -18.19 27.69
C THR A 47 -22.57 -19.06 28.16
N LEU A 48 -22.50 -19.35 29.47
CA LEU A 48 -21.51 -20.30 30.00
C LEU A 48 -21.63 -21.70 29.37
N GLY A 49 -22.86 -22.11 29.00
CA GLY A 49 -23.11 -23.34 28.27
C GLY A 49 -22.48 -23.32 26.88
N ASP A 50 -22.68 -22.25 26.12
CA ASP A 50 -22.08 -22.08 24.79
C ASP A 50 -20.54 -22.09 24.83
N VAL A 51 -19.96 -21.38 25.81
CA VAL A 51 -18.50 -21.34 26.01
C VAL A 51 -17.95 -22.74 26.31
N SER A 52 -18.62 -23.48 27.19
CA SER A 52 -18.25 -24.85 27.52
C SER A 52 -18.34 -25.80 26.32
N GLU A 53 -19.43 -25.71 25.54
CA GLU A 53 -19.62 -26.53 24.35
C GLU A 53 -18.58 -26.23 23.27
N LEU A 54 -18.34 -24.94 22.98
CA LEU A 54 -17.32 -24.51 22.02
C LEU A 54 -15.92 -24.97 22.44
N ASN A 55 -15.55 -24.82 23.72
CA ASN A 55 -14.27 -25.31 24.23
C ASN A 55 -14.12 -26.82 24.04
N GLY A 56 -15.18 -27.60 24.28
CA GLY A 56 -15.19 -29.06 24.07
C GLY A 56 -14.96 -29.43 22.61
N ILE A 57 -15.74 -28.84 21.68
CA ILE A 57 -15.61 -29.12 20.24
C ILE A 57 -14.21 -28.73 19.74
N ILE A 58 -13.71 -27.57 20.13
CA ILE A 58 -12.40 -27.08 19.69
C ILE A 58 -11.27 -27.97 20.24
N ALA A 59 -11.35 -28.39 21.50
CA ALA A 59 -10.37 -29.32 22.07
C ALA A 59 -10.34 -30.65 21.30
N ASP A 60 -11.50 -31.17 20.89
CA ASP A 60 -11.58 -32.39 20.08
C ASP A 60 -10.97 -32.18 18.69
N ILE A 61 -11.21 -31.03 18.05
CA ILE A 61 -10.58 -30.68 16.77
C ILE A 61 -9.06 -30.61 16.90
N GLU A 62 -8.54 -29.92 17.92
CA GLU A 62 -7.09 -29.81 18.11
C GLU A 62 -6.47 -31.18 18.39
N LYS A 63 -7.14 -32.05 19.16
CA LYS A 63 -6.67 -33.41 19.45
C LYS A 63 -6.66 -34.32 18.22
N THR A 64 -7.67 -34.21 17.35
CA THR A 64 -7.85 -35.10 16.19
C THR A 64 -7.08 -34.62 14.96
N THR A 65 -7.04 -33.29 14.75
CA THR A 65 -6.49 -32.68 13.53
C THR A 65 -5.20 -31.91 13.74
N GLY A 66 -4.91 -31.55 14.99
CA GLY A 66 -3.81 -30.63 15.34
C GLY A 66 -4.13 -29.17 15.04
N ALA A 67 -5.25 -28.84 14.38
CA ALA A 67 -5.64 -27.47 14.06
C ALA A 67 -6.03 -26.70 15.33
N GLN A 68 -5.55 -25.46 15.44
CA GLN A 68 -5.79 -24.62 16.61
C GLN A 68 -6.86 -23.58 16.29
N ILE A 69 -8.01 -23.68 16.95
CA ILE A 69 -9.13 -22.75 16.73
C ILE A 69 -9.29 -21.84 17.94
N ALA A 70 -9.52 -20.55 17.70
CA ALA A 70 -9.95 -19.61 18.74
C ALA A 70 -11.28 -18.95 18.33
N VAL A 71 -12.16 -18.72 19.30
CA VAL A 71 -13.44 -18.04 19.09
C VAL A 71 -13.48 -16.77 19.94
N VAL A 72 -13.92 -15.66 19.37
CA VAL A 72 -13.92 -14.35 20.02
C VAL A 72 -15.27 -13.68 19.79
N ALA A 73 -15.96 -13.35 20.89
CA ALA A 73 -17.21 -12.61 20.88
C ALA A 73 -17.05 -11.31 21.69
N VAL A 74 -17.12 -10.17 21.02
CA VAL A 74 -16.99 -8.83 21.64
C VAL A 74 -18.05 -7.88 21.11
N GLN A 75 -18.64 -7.06 21.98
CA GLN A 75 -19.81 -6.25 21.66
C GLN A 75 -19.47 -5.13 20.66
N SER A 76 -18.29 -4.52 20.80
CA SER A 76 -17.80 -3.47 19.92
C SER A 76 -16.28 -3.53 19.82
N ILE A 77 -15.74 -3.25 18.64
CA ILE A 77 -14.30 -3.05 18.40
C ILE A 77 -13.96 -1.56 18.18
N GLY A 78 -14.93 -0.69 18.48
CA GLY A 78 -14.86 0.74 18.23
C GLY A 78 -14.95 1.01 16.73
N ASP A 79 -14.16 1.94 16.24
CA ASP A 79 -14.13 2.23 14.81
C ASP A 79 -13.38 1.15 14.01
N ALA A 80 -12.69 0.21 14.67
CA ALA A 80 -11.85 -0.76 13.99
C ALA A 80 -12.61 -1.62 12.98
N VAL A 81 -11.87 -2.11 12.00
CA VAL A 81 -12.40 -2.97 10.97
C VAL A 81 -12.42 -4.40 11.44
N PRO A 82 -13.55 -5.12 11.33
CA PRO A 82 -13.63 -6.50 11.79
C PRO A 82 -12.54 -7.39 11.19
N LYS A 83 -12.32 -7.33 9.87
CA LYS A 83 -11.26 -8.10 9.20
C LYS A 83 -9.85 -7.78 9.71
N ASP A 84 -9.43 -6.52 9.68
CA ASP A 84 -8.12 -6.09 10.16
C ASP A 84 -7.93 -6.42 11.65
N PHE A 85 -9.00 -6.27 12.44
CA PHE A 85 -9.01 -6.66 13.85
C PHE A 85 -8.82 -8.17 14.04
N ALA A 86 -9.50 -9.00 13.24
CA ALA A 86 -9.33 -10.45 13.26
C ALA A 86 -7.90 -10.85 12.87
N VAL A 87 -7.33 -10.26 11.82
CA VAL A 87 -5.94 -10.50 11.39
C VAL A 87 -4.94 -10.10 12.49
N ASP A 88 -5.12 -8.91 13.09
CA ASP A 88 -4.25 -8.44 14.16
C ASP A 88 -4.32 -9.33 15.40
N LEU A 89 -5.54 -9.78 15.74
CA LEU A 89 -5.77 -10.68 16.86
C LEU A 89 -5.15 -12.06 16.60
N PHE A 90 -5.31 -12.59 15.39
CA PHE A 90 -4.73 -13.86 14.94
C PHE A 90 -3.20 -13.83 15.06
N LYS A 91 -2.56 -12.80 14.52
CA LYS A 91 -1.10 -12.62 14.58
C LYS A 91 -0.60 -12.43 16.00
N ARG A 92 -1.29 -11.60 16.80
CA ARG A 92 -0.91 -11.32 18.18
C ARG A 92 -0.98 -12.56 19.07
N TRP A 93 -2.05 -13.34 18.92
CA TRP A 93 -2.24 -14.54 19.72
C TRP A 93 -1.39 -15.71 19.22
N GLY A 94 -0.79 -15.60 18.03
CA GLY A 94 0.03 -16.66 17.45
C GLY A 94 -0.78 -17.93 17.24
N ILE A 95 -1.99 -17.80 16.70
CA ILE A 95 -2.92 -18.91 16.53
C ILE A 95 -2.37 -19.85 15.46
N GLY A 96 -2.11 -21.11 15.84
CA GLY A 96 -1.50 -22.11 14.98
C GLY A 96 -0.13 -22.55 15.47
N GLN A 97 0.23 -23.81 15.17
CA GLN A 97 1.52 -24.36 15.58
C GLN A 97 2.65 -23.78 14.72
N LYS A 98 3.76 -23.42 15.37
CA LYS A 98 4.96 -22.91 14.70
C LYS A 98 5.42 -23.89 13.61
N GLY A 99 5.47 -23.43 12.37
CA GLY A 99 5.91 -24.22 11.21
C GLY A 99 4.85 -25.14 10.60
N ARG A 100 3.66 -25.24 11.21
CA ARG A 100 2.48 -25.86 10.58
C ARG A 100 1.41 -24.85 10.18
N ASP A 101 1.41 -23.65 10.79
CA ASP A 101 0.54 -22.52 10.46
C ASP A 101 -0.94 -22.91 10.34
N ASN A 102 -1.39 -23.82 11.23
CA ASN A 102 -2.69 -24.47 11.18
C ASN A 102 -3.72 -23.85 12.14
N GLY A 103 -3.72 -22.52 12.21
CA GLY A 103 -4.62 -21.75 13.06
C GLY A 103 -5.93 -21.35 12.37
N VAL A 104 -7.00 -21.20 13.15
CA VAL A 104 -8.28 -20.60 12.72
C VAL A 104 -8.79 -19.66 13.81
N LEU A 105 -9.21 -18.45 13.44
CA LEU A 105 -9.89 -17.51 14.34
C LEU A 105 -11.31 -17.24 13.84
N LEU A 106 -12.29 -17.40 14.73
CA LEU A 106 -13.68 -17.02 14.51
C LEU A 106 -14.01 -15.79 15.36
N LEU A 107 -14.30 -14.66 14.71
CA LEU A 107 -14.66 -13.40 15.37
C LEU A 107 -16.13 -13.06 15.10
N VAL A 108 -16.88 -12.70 16.15
CA VAL A 108 -18.20 -12.08 16.04
C VAL A 108 -18.24 -10.74 16.78
N VAL A 109 -18.78 -9.72 16.09
CA VAL A 109 -18.94 -8.36 16.63
C VAL A 109 -20.40 -7.92 16.47
N PRO A 110 -21.28 -8.16 17.46
CA PRO A 110 -22.69 -7.78 17.41
C PRO A 110 -22.93 -6.30 17.11
N GLY A 111 -22.16 -5.40 17.73
CA GLY A 111 -22.29 -3.95 17.51
C GLY A 111 -21.96 -3.50 16.09
N ALA A 112 -21.18 -4.28 15.34
CA ALA A 112 -20.88 -4.03 13.93
C ALA A 112 -21.70 -4.92 12.97
N ARG A 113 -22.52 -5.85 13.51
CA ARG A 113 -23.25 -6.90 12.76
C ARG A 113 -22.34 -7.64 11.78
N ARG A 114 -21.12 -7.98 12.23
CA ARG A 114 -20.03 -8.53 11.41
C ARG A 114 -19.41 -9.77 12.05
N TRP A 115 -19.09 -10.74 11.20
CA TRP A 115 -18.33 -11.94 11.55
C TRP A 115 -17.13 -12.08 10.60
N GLU A 116 -16.06 -12.68 11.10
CA GLU A 116 -14.83 -12.92 10.34
C GLU A 116 -14.26 -14.31 10.70
N ILE A 117 -13.71 -15.00 9.71
CA ILE A 117 -13.00 -16.26 9.82
C ILE A 117 -11.60 -16.06 9.22
N GLU A 118 -10.56 -16.10 10.05
CA GLU A 118 -9.17 -15.99 9.59
C GLU A 118 -8.48 -17.35 9.70
N VAL A 119 -7.77 -17.76 8.64
CA VAL A 119 -7.14 -19.08 8.54
C VAL A 119 -5.64 -18.92 8.29
N GLY A 120 -4.84 -19.75 8.97
CA GLY A 120 -3.40 -19.83 8.76
C GLY A 120 -3.04 -20.54 7.46
N TYR A 121 -1.87 -20.21 6.91
CA TYR A 121 -1.40 -20.72 5.61
C TYR A 121 -1.44 -22.25 5.49
N GLY A 122 -1.16 -22.98 6.57
CA GLY A 122 -1.15 -24.44 6.58
C GLY A 122 -2.52 -25.10 6.44
N LEU A 123 -3.60 -24.33 6.53
CA LEU A 123 -4.97 -24.81 6.32
C LEU A 123 -5.62 -24.22 5.06
N GLU A 124 -4.94 -23.39 4.27
CA GLU A 124 -5.55 -22.79 3.05
C GLU A 124 -5.98 -23.82 2.00
N GLY A 125 -5.32 -24.98 1.95
CA GLY A 125 -5.72 -26.08 1.06
C GLY A 125 -7.05 -26.74 1.47
N THR A 126 -7.32 -26.82 2.77
CA THR A 126 -8.50 -27.48 3.36
C THR A 126 -9.64 -26.50 3.62
N LEU A 127 -9.30 -25.30 4.08
CA LEU A 127 -10.19 -24.20 4.42
C LEU A 127 -9.82 -22.95 3.60
N PRO A 128 -9.95 -23.00 2.25
CA PRO A 128 -9.79 -21.81 1.44
C PRO A 128 -10.91 -20.79 1.73
N ASP A 129 -10.67 -19.52 1.38
CA ASP A 129 -11.60 -18.40 1.61
C ASP A 129 -13.05 -18.72 1.16
N ALA A 130 -13.23 -19.38 0.02
CA ALA A 130 -14.54 -19.76 -0.49
C ALA A 130 -15.29 -20.74 0.44
N VAL A 131 -14.58 -21.69 1.06
CA VAL A 131 -15.16 -22.66 2.01
C VAL A 131 -15.52 -21.94 3.30
N CYS A 132 -14.61 -21.13 3.85
CA CYS A 132 -14.88 -20.33 5.05
C CYS A 132 -16.10 -19.41 4.84
N LYS A 133 -16.19 -18.77 3.68
CA LYS A 133 -17.33 -17.91 3.33
C LYS A 133 -18.64 -18.71 3.29
N SER A 134 -18.63 -19.88 2.65
CA SER A 134 -19.81 -20.75 2.60
C SER A 134 -20.22 -21.25 3.98
N ILE A 135 -19.26 -21.53 4.88
CA ILE A 135 -19.56 -21.92 6.26
C ILE A 135 -20.24 -20.75 6.98
N GLY A 136 -19.64 -19.57 6.93
CA GLY A 136 -20.17 -18.41 7.65
C GLY A 136 -21.55 -17.97 7.15
N GLU A 137 -21.78 -17.95 5.84
CA GLU A 137 -23.08 -17.58 5.26
C GLU A 137 -24.20 -18.58 5.62
N ARG A 138 -23.88 -19.86 5.85
CA ARG A 138 -24.84 -20.89 6.24
C ARG A 138 -25.08 -20.94 7.74
N SER A 139 -24.05 -20.73 8.55
CA SER A 139 -24.10 -20.92 10.00
C SER A 139 -24.54 -19.66 10.77
N PHE A 140 -24.18 -18.47 10.31
CA PHE A 140 -24.27 -17.27 11.15
C PHE A 140 -25.55 -16.45 10.99
N PRO A 141 -25.97 -16.02 9.77
CA PRO A 141 -27.01 -14.99 9.64
C PRO A 141 -28.36 -15.37 10.24
N ALA A 142 -28.76 -16.65 10.16
CA ALA A 142 -30.06 -17.10 10.66
C ALA A 142 -30.15 -17.00 12.19
N HIS A 143 -29.07 -17.35 12.89
CA HIS A 143 -28.97 -17.28 14.35
C HIS A 143 -28.68 -15.86 14.84
N PHE A 144 -27.74 -15.17 14.20
CA PHE A 144 -27.30 -13.85 14.67
C PHE A 144 -28.37 -12.77 14.51
N LYS A 145 -29.28 -12.90 13.52
CA LYS A 145 -30.47 -12.03 13.40
C LYS A 145 -31.44 -12.17 14.57
N LYS A 146 -31.43 -13.32 15.27
CA LYS A 146 -32.25 -13.59 16.46
C LYS A 146 -31.51 -13.29 17.78
N GLY A 147 -30.25 -12.86 17.71
CA GLY A 147 -29.39 -12.70 18.88
C GLY A 147 -28.83 -14.01 19.44
N GLU A 148 -29.00 -15.13 18.74
CA GLU A 148 -28.54 -16.46 19.17
C GLU A 148 -27.07 -16.69 18.77
N TYR A 149 -26.14 -15.87 19.28
CA TYR A 149 -24.73 -15.92 18.86
C TYR A 149 -24.04 -17.25 19.17
N GLY A 150 -24.32 -17.86 20.32
CA GLY A 150 -23.78 -19.16 20.72
C GLY A 150 -24.10 -20.26 19.70
N ALA A 151 -25.39 -20.43 19.36
CA ALA A 151 -25.85 -21.42 18.40
C ALA A 151 -25.19 -21.27 17.01
N GLY A 152 -25.07 -20.03 16.52
CA GLY A 152 -24.42 -19.77 15.23
C GLY A 152 -22.92 -20.11 15.23
N LEU A 153 -22.20 -19.76 16.31
CA LEU A 153 -20.77 -20.09 16.43
C LEU A 153 -20.55 -21.60 16.59
N ILE A 154 -21.38 -22.29 17.37
CA ILE A 154 -21.32 -23.74 17.54
C ILE A 154 -21.51 -24.43 16.20
N GLU A 155 -22.52 -24.05 15.41
CA GLU A 155 -22.72 -24.65 14.08
C GLU A 155 -21.54 -24.32 13.15
N GLY A 156 -20.99 -23.11 13.19
CA GLY A 156 -19.82 -22.73 12.40
C GLY A 156 -18.59 -23.59 12.71
N VAL A 157 -18.28 -23.78 14.00
CA VAL A 157 -17.16 -24.63 14.44
C VAL A 157 -17.39 -26.10 14.06
N ARG A 158 -18.64 -26.60 14.15
CA ARG A 158 -18.98 -27.97 13.70
C ARG A 158 -18.82 -28.14 12.19
N GLN A 159 -19.15 -27.12 11.38
CA GLN A 159 -18.89 -27.17 9.94
C GLN A 159 -17.39 -27.19 9.64
N ILE A 160 -16.59 -26.38 10.33
CA ILE A 160 -15.11 -26.39 10.22
C ILE A 160 -14.57 -27.78 10.60
N GLN A 161 -15.06 -28.38 11.68
CA GLN A 161 -14.72 -29.74 12.09
C GLN A 161 -14.97 -30.77 10.98
N ARG A 162 -16.14 -30.73 10.33
CA ARG A 162 -16.49 -31.66 9.25
C ARG A 162 -15.51 -31.56 8.08
N VAL A 163 -15.13 -30.34 7.68
CA VAL A 163 -14.17 -30.11 6.58
C VAL A 163 -12.78 -30.61 6.94
N LEU A 164 -12.30 -30.32 8.16
CA LEU A 164 -10.98 -30.78 8.62
C LEU A 164 -10.89 -32.31 8.71
N LEU A 165 -11.96 -32.98 9.14
CA LEU A 165 -12.00 -34.45 9.22
C LEU A 165 -12.15 -35.13 7.85
N SER A 166 -12.83 -34.50 6.88
CA SER A 166 -12.96 -35.06 5.53
C SER A 166 -11.62 -35.10 4.78
N GLU A 167 -10.76 -34.10 4.96
CA GLU A 167 -9.42 -34.09 4.35
C GLU A 167 -8.49 -35.16 4.93
N GLN A 168 -8.55 -35.40 6.25
CA GLN A 168 -7.76 -36.49 6.86
C GLN A 168 -8.16 -37.88 6.35
N SER A 169 -9.45 -38.05 6.07
CA SER A 169 -9.98 -39.29 5.50
C SER A 169 -9.53 -39.48 4.04
N ALA A 170 -9.42 -38.39 3.27
CA ALA A 170 -8.92 -38.40 1.90
C ALA A 170 -7.38 -38.60 1.81
N GLY A 171 -6.64 -38.10 2.80
CA GLY A 171 -5.16 -38.23 2.86
C GLY A 171 -4.63 -39.62 3.17
N THR A 172 -5.49 -40.58 3.55
CA THR A 172 -5.07 -41.98 3.83
C THR A 172 -5.07 -42.86 2.57
N SER A 173 -5.59 -42.38 1.44
CA SER A 173 -5.66 -43.11 0.18
C SER A 173 -5.19 -42.25 -0.99
N HIS A 174 -3.91 -41.90 -1.06
CA HIS A 174 -3.20 -41.74 -2.34
C HIS A 174 -1.69 -41.47 -2.13
N SER A 175 -0.93 -42.53 -2.40
CA SER A 175 0.34 -42.51 -3.13
C SER A 175 1.63 -42.03 -2.44
N SER A 176 2.40 -43.04 -2.03
CA SER A 176 3.75 -43.22 -2.55
C SER A 176 3.78 -43.07 -4.07
N ALA A 177 4.57 -42.13 -4.57
CA ALA A 177 5.44 -42.27 -5.75
C ALA A 177 5.99 -40.89 -6.10
N GLY A 178 7.31 -40.79 -6.01
CA GLY A 178 8.06 -39.58 -6.28
C GLY A 178 7.98 -39.14 -7.75
N ALA A 179 8.12 -37.82 -7.89
CA ALA A 179 9.36 -37.20 -8.35
C ALA A 179 9.31 -36.47 -9.70
N ALA A 180 9.94 -35.29 -9.62
CA ALA A 180 10.59 -34.51 -10.68
C ALA A 180 9.65 -33.74 -11.62
N HIS A 181 9.90 -32.48 -12.00
CA HIS A 181 10.99 -31.54 -11.73
C HIS A 181 10.57 -30.17 -12.30
N GLY A 182 11.08 -29.08 -11.74
CA GLY A 182 11.10 -27.74 -12.37
C GLY A 182 10.33 -26.71 -11.55
N HIS A 183 10.93 -26.05 -10.55
CA HIS A 183 11.86 -24.91 -10.65
C HIS A 183 11.27 -23.71 -11.40
N GLY A 184 11.00 -22.64 -10.66
CA GLY A 184 10.52 -21.34 -11.17
C GLY A 184 9.73 -20.58 -10.10
N THR A 185 10.34 -20.11 -9.01
CA THR A 185 10.68 -18.68 -8.85
C THR A 185 9.63 -17.71 -9.41
N GLY A 186 8.88 -17.06 -8.53
CA GLY A 186 8.03 -15.92 -8.87
C GLY A 186 7.15 -15.52 -7.68
N THR A 187 7.64 -14.70 -6.73
CA THR A 187 7.53 -13.22 -6.74
C THR A 187 6.11 -12.69 -6.79
N GLY A 188 5.67 -12.12 -5.65
CA GLY A 188 4.59 -11.13 -5.54
C GLY A 188 3.29 -11.75 -5.03
N ASP A 189 2.91 -11.70 -3.76
CA ASP A 189 2.95 -10.56 -2.82
C ASP A 189 2.38 -9.27 -3.43
N VAL A 190 1.64 -8.57 -2.57
CA VAL A 190 1.21 -7.17 -2.69
C VAL A 190 -0.02 -6.94 -3.57
N THR A 191 -1.18 -6.78 -2.94
CA THR A 191 -2.12 -5.64 -3.14
C THR A 191 -3.51 -5.91 -2.52
N ALA A 192 -3.61 -6.15 -1.21
CA ALA A 192 -4.92 -6.09 -0.54
C ALA A 192 -4.88 -5.75 0.96
N SER A 193 -3.73 -5.27 1.48
CA SER A 193 -3.51 -4.94 2.90
C SER A 193 -3.38 -3.43 3.17
N ALA A 194 -3.70 -2.57 2.20
CA ALA A 194 -3.44 -1.13 2.33
C ALA A 194 -4.76 -0.35 2.32
N MET A 195 -5.38 -0.22 3.50
CA MET A 195 -6.08 0.99 3.99
C MET A 195 -7.34 0.62 4.78
N ARG A 196 -7.22 0.37 6.11
CA ARG A 196 -8.10 0.97 7.14
C ARG A 196 -7.33 1.11 8.48
N HIS A 197 -7.81 2.03 9.34
CA HIS A 197 -7.49 2.31 10.75
C HIS A 197 -6.13 2.86 11.20
N LEU A 198 -6.19 4.09 11.72
CA LEU A 198 -5.19 4.73 12.56
C LEU A 198 -5.84 4.96 13.95
N ARG A 199 -5.49 4.15 14.97
CA ARG A 199 -5.85 4.34 16.40
C ARG A 199 -4.88 5.31 17.08
N GLY A 200 -5.32 6.14 18.02
CA GLY A 200 -4.54 7.24 18.63
C GLY A 200 -3.10 6.93 19.08
N SER A 201 -2.79 5.75 19.63
CA SER A 201 -1.42 5.36 20.02
C SER A 201 -0.55 4.93 18.83
N ASP A 202 -1.16 4.29 17.84
CA ASP A 202 -0.51 3.97 16.57
C ASP A 202 -0.40 5.23 15.70
N ILE A 203 -1.34 6.16 15.81
CA ILE A 203 -1.22 7.53 15.29
C ILE A 203 -0.03 8.20 15.93
N ILE A 204 0.13 8.18 17.25
CA ILE A 204 1.29 8.80 17.90
C ILE A 204 2.59 8.13 17.43
N ARG A 205 2.65 6.80 17.31
CA ARG A 205 3.83 6.10 16.78
C ARG A 205 4.10 6.42 15.31
N VAL A 206 3.07 6.42 14.47
CA VAL A 206 3.16 6.76 13.04
C VAL A 206 3.53 8.23 12.88
N LEU A 207 3.00 9.14 13.69
CA LEU A 207 3.35 10.55 13.71
C LEU A 207 4.78 10.76 14.21
N LEU A 208 5.27 9.98 15.18
CA LEU A 208 6.66 10.02 15.63
C LEU A 208 7.61 9.49 14.55
N VAL A 209 7.28 8.37 13.91
CA VAL A 209 8.06 7.83 12.77
C VAL A 209 8.05 8.83 11.61
N TYR A 210 6.89 9.39 11.29
CA TYR A 210 6.74 10.44 10.29
C TYR A 210 7.56 11.68 10.66
N ALA A 211 7.55 12.12 11.92
CA ALA A 211 8.36 13.25 12.38
C ALA A 211 9.86 12.97 12.25
N VAL A 212 10.33 11.75 12.55
CA VAL A 212 11.74 11.36 12.34
C VAL A 212 12.09 11.34 10.86
N ILE A 213 11.22 10.81 10.00
CA ILE A 213 11.42 10.80 8.54
C ILE A 213 11.46 12.23 8.00
N VAL A 214 10.50 13.08 8.38
CA VAL A 214 10.44 14.50 8.00
C VAL A 214 11.72 15.19 8.46
N PHE A 215 12.11 15.02 9.73
CA PHE A 215 13.31 15.64 10.28
C PHE A 215 14.56 15.19 9.52
N GLY A 216 14.73 13.88 9.30
CA GLY A 216 15.84 13.34 8.52
C GLY A 216 15.88 13.87 7.08
N ALA A 217 14.72 13.91 6.41
CA ALA A 217 14.60 14.45 5.06
C ALA A 217 14.91 15.96 5.01
N THR A 218 14.48 16.73 6.01
CA THR A 218 14.81 18.16 6.12
C THR A 218 16.29 18.38 6.38
N LEU A 219 16.91 17.60 7.27
CA LEU A 219 18.34 17.65 7.54
C LEU A 219 19.13 17.35 6.27
N LEU A 220 18.74 16.31 5.53
CA LEU A 220 19.36 15.97 4.25
C LEU A 220 19.21 17.10 3.22
N ALA A 221 18.01 17.69 3.09
CA ALA A 221 17.77 18.82 2.20
C ALA A 221 18.64 20.02 2.56
N VAL A 222 18.77 20.34 3.85
CA VAL A 222 19.66 21.40 4.36
C VAL A 222 21.12 21.08 4.04
N ILE A 223 21.59 19.85 4.28
CA ILE A 223 22.95 19.42 3.95
C ILE A 223 23.23 19.58 2.46
N VAL A 224 22.30 19.19 1.58
CA VAL A 224 22.44 19.36 0.12
C VAL A 224 22.51 20.84 -0.27
N ILE A 225 21.67 21.69 0.35
CA ILE A 225 21.71 23.14 0.14
C ILE A 225 23.05 23.72 0.59
N LEU A 226 23.55 23.33 1.75
CA LEU A 226 24.86 23.76 2.26
C LEU A 226 26.00 23.27 1.36
N ALA A 227 25.96 22.02 0.90
CA ALA A 227 26.93 21.44 -0.03
C ALA A 227 26.94 22.19 -1.38
N SER A 228 25.83 22.80 -1.78
CA SER A 228 25.78 23.61 -3.00
C SER A 228 26.67 24.85 -2.97
N PHE A 229 27.08 25.32 -1.78
CA PHE A 229 27.98 26.47 -1.65
C PHE A 229 29.46 26.11 -1.88
N VAL A 230 29.82 24.82 -1.82
CA VAL A 230 31.19 24.32 -2.01
C VAL A 230 31.72 24.59 -3.43
N PRO A 231 31.05 24.19 -4.52
CA PRO A 231 31.56 24.44 -5.86
C PRO A 231 31.52 25.93 -6.20
N LYS A 232 32.55 26.42 -6.91
CA LYS A 232 32.62 27.81 -7.39
C LYS A 232 31.73 28.07 -8.61
N ASP A 233 31.47 27.05 -9.44
CA ASP A 233 30.67 27.16 -10.65
C ASP A 233 29.15 27.25 -10.36
N PRO A 234 28.46 28.34 -10.77
CA PRO A 234 27.02 28.52 -10.52
C PRO A 234 26.15 27.39 -11.10
N TYR A 235 26.52 26.87 -12.28
CA TYR A 235 25.80 25.76 -12.92
C TYR A 235 25.87 24.46 -12.08
N ARG A 236 27.00 24.21 -11.42
CA ARG A 236 27.16 23.04 -10.55
C ARG A 236 26.35 23.21 -9.25
N ARG A 237 26.27 24.43 -8.72
CA ARG A 237 25.37 24.75 -7.58
C ARG A 237 23.90 24.48 -7.95
N TYR A 238 23.50 24.94 -9.14
CA TYR A 238 22.16 24.69 -9.69
C TYR A 238 21.85 23.19 -9.77
N ALA A 239 22.76 22.39 -10.34
CA ALA A 239 22.58 20.95 -10.49
C ALA A 239 22.39 20.22 -9.14
N ILE A 240 23.11 20.64 -8.09
CA ILE A 240 23.02 20.06 -6.74
C ILE A 240 21.68 20.40 -6.06
N VAL A 241 21.22 21.64 -6.17
CA VAL A 241 19.98 22.10 -5.49
C VAL A 241 18.71 21.66 -6.23
N ARG A 242 18.79 21.52 -7.55
CA ARG A 242 17.65 21.19 -8.41
C ARG A 242 16.78 20.01 -7.94
N PRO A 243 17.30 18.84 -7.52
CA PRO A 243 16.46 17.73 -7.07
C PRO A 243 15.66 18.03 -5.78
N VAL A 244 16.15 18.94 -4.94
CA VAL A 244 15.46 19.36 -3.69
C VAL A 244 14.25 20.25 -3.99
N CYS A 245 14.27 20.98 -5.10
CA CYS A 245 13.19 21.89 -5.53
C CYS A 245 11.96 21.16 -6.11
N LEU A 246 11.88 19.82 -6.04
CA LEU A 246 10.74 19.09 -6.56
C LEU A 246 9.48 19.36 -5.72
N PRO A 247 8.33 19.74 -6.34
CA PRO A 247 7.11 20.09 -5.61
C PRO A 247 6.53 18.90 -4.83
N VAL A 248 6.85 17.66 -5.25
CA VAL A 248 6.44 16.44 -4.56
C VAL A 248 6.84 16.43 -3.09
N TRP A 249 8.00 17.01 -2.75
CA TRP A 249 8.45 17.07 -1.36
C TRP A 249 7.58 17.98 -0.49
N ALA A 250 7.07 19.08 -1.06
CA ALA A 250 6.16 19.99 -0.37
C ALA A 250 4.75 19.40 -0.21
N VAL A 251 4.36 18.42 -1.02
CA VAL A 251 3.09 17.70 -0.88
C VAL A 251 3.20 16.59 0.16
N ILE A 252 4.31 15.84 0.16
CA ILE A 252 4.54 14.74 1.09
C ILE A 252 4.85 15.25 2.52
N PHE A 253 5.57 16.37 2.65
CA PHE A 253 6.07 16.88 3.94
C PHE A 253 5.86 18.40 4.11
N PRO A 254 4.61 18.88 4.21
CA PRO A 254 4.26 20.27 3.90
C PRO A 254 4.97 21.34 4.73
N ILE A 255 5.01 21.23 6.06
CA ILE A 255 5.41 22.37 6.91
C ILE A 255 6.85 22.85 6.65
N PRO A 256 7.90 22.01 6.72
CA PRO A 256 9.26 22.47 6.43
C PRO A 256 9.59 22.52 4.93
N PHE A 257 9.01 21.64 4.10
CA PHE A 257 9.36 21.57 2.68
C PHE A 257 8.71 22.66 1.82
N ILE A 258 7.62 23.29 2.26
CA ILE A 258 7.10 24.49 1.60
C ILE A 258 8.14 25.61 1.67
N GLY A 259 8.71 25.87 2.84
CA GLY A 259 9.78 26.87 3.02
C GLY A 259 11.03 26.54 2.20
N ILE A 260 11.46 25.27 2.23
CA ILE A 260 12.59 24.78 1.43
C ILE A 260 12.30 24.90 -0.08
N PHE A 261 11.08 24.63 -0.53
CA PHE A 261 10.70 24.76 -1.94
C PHE A 261 10.81 26.21 -2.44
N PHE A 262 10.29 27.18 -1.67
CA PHE A 262 10.43 28.59 -2.03
C PHE A 262 11.89 29.05 -1.96
N LEU A 263 12.64 28.64 -0.94
CA LEU A 263 14.07 28.93 -0.82
C LEU A 263 14.84 28.38 -2.02
N THR A 264 14.64 27.11 -2.36
CA THR A 264 15.33 26.46 -3.48
C THR A 264 14.91 27.05 -4.83
N LYS A 265 13.65 27.45 -5.03
CA LYS A 265 13.22 28.25 -6.19
C LYS A 265 14.03 29.54 -6.33
N VAL A 266 14.16 30.30 -5.24
CA VAL A 266 14.96 31.54 -5.23
C VAL A 266 16.43 31.26 -5.50
N LEU A 267 17.00 30.23 -4.86
CA LEU A 267 18.40 29.83 -5.07
C LEU A 267 18.66 29.39 -6.52
N LEU A 268 17.78 28.58 -7.12
CA LEU A 268 17.91 28.15 -8.51
C LEU A 268 17.84 29.32 -9.48
N TYR A 269 16.90 30.25 -9.27
CA TYR A 269 16.82 31.49 -10.04
C TYR A 269 18.12 32.30 -9.93
N ARG A 270 18.63 32.48 -8.70
CA ARG A 270 19.91 33.17 -8.47
C ARG A 270 21.07 32.47 -9.17
N TYR A 271 21.21 31.15 -9.02
CA TYR A 271 22.30 30.38 -9.64
C TYR A 271 22.24 30.37 -11.17
N ARG A 272 21.04 30.36 -11.76
CA ARG A 272 20.87 30.46 -13.21
C ARG A 272 21.26 31.85 -13.74
N ASN A 273 20.97 32.92 -13.01
CA ASN A 273 21.21 34.30 -13.47
C ASN A 273 22.50 34.95 -12.92
N SER A 274 23.28 34.24 -12.11
CA SER A 274 24.56 34.75 -11.59
C SER A 274 25.55 35.08 -12.73
N PRO A 275 26.33 36.18 -12.60
CA PRO A 275 27.40 36.49 -13.53
C PRO A 275 28.38 35.33 -13.66
N ARG A 276 28.86 35.07 -14.89
CA ARG A 276 29.78 33.97 -15.20
C ARG A 276 31.03 34.49 -15.87
N LYS A 277 32.09 33.68 -15.80
CA LYS A 277 33.36 33.92 -16.49
C LYS A 277 33.58 32.85 -17.56
N SER A 278 34.13 33.29 -18.69
CA SER A 278 34.59 32.45 -19.80
C SER A 278 35.78 31.60 -19.36
N SER A 279 36.17 30.61 -20.17
CA SER A 279 37.37 29.81 -19.89
C SER A 279 38.65 30.65 -19.82
N SER A 280 38.63 31.84 -20.43
CA SER A 280 39.68 32.86 -20.42
C SER A 280 39.60 33.84 -19.24
N GLY A 281 38.60 33.70 -18.35
CA GLY A 281 38.39 34.55 -17.18
C GLY A 281 37.61 35.84 -17.43
N LYS A 282 37.27 36.17 -18.69
CA LYS A 282 36.46 37.35 -19.06
C LYS A 282 34.99 37.19 -18.62
N PRO A 283 34.30 38.28 -18.22
CA PRO A 283 32.86 38.22 -17.92
C PRO A 283 32.05 37.81 -19.16
N MET A 284 30.98 37.05 -18.96
CA MET A 284 30.06 36.65 -20.02
C MET A 284 28.68 37.28 -19.80
N ARG A 285 28.00 37.62 -20.90
CA ARG A 285 26.59 38.04 -20.89
C ARG A 285 25.69 36.91 -21.35
N LEU A 286 24.49 36.84 -20.78
CA LEU A 286 23.42 35.95 -21.23
C LEU A 286 22.79 36.52 -22.49
N LEU A 287 22.61 35.70 -23.52
CA LEU A 287 21.87 36.05 -24.73
C LEU A 287 20.36 35.95 -24.48
N SER A 288 19.59 36.73 -25.23
CA SER A 288 18.12 36.58 -25.25
C SER A 288 17.72 35.35 -26.06
N ASP A 289 16.56 34.77 -25.77
CA ASP A 289 16.01 33.57 -26.43
C ASP A 289 16.11 33.57 -27.97
N ARG A 290 15.86 34.71 -28.64
CA ARG A 290 15.97 34.79 -30.11
C ARG A 290 17.41 34.84 -30.64
N ALA A 291 18.33 35.37 -29.83
CA ALA A 291 19.72 35.55 -30.20
C ALA A 291 20.55 34.29 -29.91
N GLU A 292 20.10 33.45 -28.96
CA GLU A 292 20.76 32.18 -28.67
C GLU A 292 20.50 31.12 -29.74
N ASP A 293 19.37 31.16 -30.46
CA ASP A 293 19.04 30.24 -31.56
C ASP A 293 20.17 30.11 -32.59
N ALA A 294 20.87 31.22 -32.88
CA ALA A 294 21.99 31.27 -33.83
C ALA A 294 23.23 30.48 -33.36
N HIS A 295 23.30 30.15 -32.07
CA HIS A 295 24.41 29.45 -31.43
C HIS A 295 24.07 28.01 -31.04
N LEU A 296 22.82 27.57 -31.24
CA LEU A 296 22.35 26.23 -30.93
C LEU A 296 22.39 25.32 -32.16
N MET A 297 22.67 24.03 -31.93
CA MET A 297 22.54 23.03 -32.98
C MET A 297 21.07 22.76 -33.30
N LYS A 298 20.76 22.34 -34.53
CA LYS A 298 19.39 22.00 -34.96
C LYS A 298 18.65 21.10 -33.97
N GLY A 299 19.30 20.07 -33.44
CA GLY A 299 18.68 19.17 -32.47
C GLY A 299 18.42 19.78 -31.09
N GLN A 300 19.20 20.79 -30.68
CA GLN A 300 18.96 21.55 -29.45
C GLN A 300 17.77 22.49 -29.62
N LEU A 301 17.65 23.15 -30.78
CA LEU A 301 16.46 23.94 -31.14
C LEU A 301 15.20 23.07 -31.12
N ASP A 302 15.28 21.84 -31.62
CA ASP A 302 14.16 20.90 -31.56
C ASP A 302 13.80 20.51 -30.10
N GLU A 303 14.78 20.34 -29.20
CA GLU A 303 14.55 20.09 -27.77
C GLU A 303 13.85 21.27 -27.07
N GLU A 304 14.23 22.51 -27.39
CA GLU A 304 13.57 23.71 -26.86
C GLU A 304 12.16 23.87 -27.40
N LYS A 305 11.99 23.66 -28.72
CA LYS A 305 10.69 23.70 -29.38
C LYS A 305 9.71 22.71 -28.76
N VAL A 306 10.15 21.49 -28.44
CA VAL A 306 9.32 20.50 -27.75
C VAL A 306 9.30 20.67 -26.23
N LYS A 307 10.01 21.67 -25.70
CA LYS A 307 10.10 22.02 -24.28
C LYS A 307 10.67 20.88 -23.43
N SER A 308 11.55 20.04 -23.96
CA SER A 308 12.17 18.93 -23.21
C SER A 308 13.43 19.35 -22.45
N VAL A 309 14.22 20.23 -23.04
CA VAL A 309 15.43 20.85 -22.48
C VAL A 309 15.38 22.32 -22.85
N ASP A 310 15.62 23.20 -21.88
CA ASP A 310 15.85 24.62 -22.15
C ASP A 310 17.37 24.85 -22.17
N TYR A 311 17.92 25.58 -23.14
CA TYR A 311 19.32 25.96 -23.16
C TYR A 311 19.48 27.44 -22.78
N ASP A 312 20.63 27.78 -22.20
CA ASP A 312 21.05 29.17 -22.05
C ASP A 312 22.41 29.33 -22.73
N VAL A 313 22.55 30.32 -23.62
CA VAL A 313 23.84 30.64 -24.24
C VAL A 313 24.46 31.90 -23.63
N TRP A 314 25.67 31.71 -23.08
CA TRP A 314 26.50 32.81 -22.56
C TRP A 314 27.60 33.13 -23.57
N ILE A 315 27.83 34.43 -23.84
CA ILE A 315 28.89 34.88 -24.76
C ILE A 315 29.77 35.93 -24.08
N ASP A 316 31.08 35.89 -24.33
CA ASP A 316 32.01 36.96 -23.94
C ASP A 316 32.21 37.99 -25.06
N ASP A 317 32.84 39.13 -24.75
CA ASP A 317 33.12 40.18 -25.73
C ASP A 317 34.09 39.73 -26.84
N ALA A 318 34.78 38.59 -26.65
CA ALA A 318 35.66 37.98 -27.64
C ALA A 318 34.94 36.94 -28.52
N GLY A 319 33.63 36.75 -28.34
CA GLY A 319 32.81 35.84 -29.14
C GLY A 319 32.86 34.37 -28.70
N LYS A 320 33.52 34.04 -27.58
CA LYS A 320 33.51 32.67 -27.04
C LYS A 320 32.19 32.40 -26.33
N THR A 321 31.53 31.32 -26.73
CA THR A 321 30.23 30.91 -26.21
C THR A 321 30.33 29.77 -25.21
N ARG A 322 29.35 29.70 -24.29
CA ARG A 322 29.17 28.60 -23.35
C ARG A 322 27.68 28.26 -23.32
N VAL A 323 27.35 27.06 -23.80
CA VAL A 323 25.99 26.53 -23.83
C VAL A 323 25.73 25.71 -22.58
N LEU A 324 24.66 26.01 -21.85
CA LEU A 324 24.24 25.28 -20.65
C LEU A 324 22.88 24.63 -20.88
N SER A 325 22.73 23.37 -20.51
CA SER A 325 21.50 22.60 -20.72
C SER A 325 20.69 22.45 -19.43
N TYR A 326 19.39 22.72 -19.49
CA TYR A 326 18.47 22.60 -18.37
C TYR A 326 17.32 21.64 -18.74
N PRO A 327 17.52 20.30 -18.62
CA PRO A 327 16.47 19.33 -18.96
C PRO A 327 15.26 19.51 -18.04
N LYS A 328 14.04 19.11 -18.42
CA LYS A 328 12.89 19.11 -17.49
C LYS A 328 12.81 17.79 -16.72
N LEU A 329 12.45 17.86 -15.43
CA LEU A 329 12.46 16.70 -14.52
C LEU A 329 11.42 15.62 -14.90
N PHE A 330 10.36 15.99 -15.61
CA PHE A 330 9.26 15.09 -16.01
C PHE A 330 8.81 15.35 -17.45
N SER A 331 9.76 15.41 -18.39
CA SER A 331 9.45 15.51 -19.81
C SER A 331 8.85 14.19 -20.32
N LYS A 332 7.84 14.28 -21.21
CA LYS A 332 7.35 13.11 -21.97
C LYS A 332 8.38 12.59 -22.98
N TYR A 333 9.35 13.43 -23.34
CA TYR A 333 10.40 13.12 -24.29
C TYR A 333 11.59 12.46 -23.60
N ARG A 334 12.26 11.57 -24.33
CA ARG A 334 13.43 10.80 -23.94
C ARG A 334 14.54 11.00 -24.95
N LYS A 335 15.76 10.57 -24.62
CA LYS A 335 16.88 10.56 -25.56
C LYS A 335 16.60 9.59 -26.70
N CYS A 336 16.71 10.07 -27.94
CA CYS A 336 16.59 9.26 -29.13
C CYS A 336 17.81 8.33 -29.27
N PRO A 337 17.63 7.03 -29.58
CA PRO A 337 18.75 6.11 -29.79
C PRO A 337 19.58 6.44 -31.05
N GLN A 338 19.02 7.16 -32.02
CA GLN A 338 19.71 7.53 -33.26
C GLN A 338 20.46 8.86 -33.15
N CYS A 339 19.77 9.94 -32.75
CA CYS A 339 20.37 11.29 -32.74
C CYS A 339 20.81 11.78 -31.35
N GLY A 340 20.53 11.04 -30.27
CA GLY A 340 20.96 11.39 -28.89
C GLY A 340 20.17 12.52 -28.22
N TYR A 341 19.44 13.35 -28.96
CA TYR A 341 18.60 14.44 -28.44
C TYR A 341 17.34 13.93 -27.71
N MET A 342 16.89 14.67 -26.70
CA MET A 342 15.68 14.51 -25.88
C MET A 342 14.39 14.88 -26.65
N THR A 343 14.19 14.30 -27.83
CA THR A 343 13.04 14.57 -28.72
C THR A 343 12.26 13.31 -29.09
N TYR A 344 12.54 12.18 -28.42
CA TYR A 344 11.90 10.88 -28.66
C TYR A 344 10.69 10.68 -27.76
N PHE A 345 9.52 10.39 -28.32
CA PHE A 345 8.28 10.23 -27.56
C PHE A 345 7.42 9.09 -28.13
N THR A 346 6.46 8.62 -27.33
CA THR A 346 5.44 7.68 -27.80
C THR A 346 4.39 8.45 -28.62
N GLU A 347 4.29 8.16 -29.91
CA GLU A 347 3.33 8.79 -30.82
C GLU A 347 1.92 8.21 -30.61
N TYR A 348 1.83 6.87 -30.57
CA TYR A 348 0.59 6.19 -30.19
C TYR A 348 0.90 4.83 -29.54
N ASP A 349 -0.10 4.35 -28.82
CA ASP A 349 -0.15 3.02 -28.23
C ASP A 349 -1.55 2.46 -28.51
N ARG A 350 -1.65 1.44 -29.37
CA ARG A 350 -2.95 0.90 -29.79
C ARG A 350 -2.98 -0.61 -29.74
N GLU A 351 -4.14 -1.14 -29.42
CA GLU A 351 -4.44 -2.56 -29.48
C GLU A 351 -4.77 -2.96 -30.93
N ILE A 352 -4.07 -3.95 -31.48
CA ILE A 352 -4.37 -4.53 -32.80
C ILE A 352 -5.45 -5.59 -32.63
N THR A 353 -5.19 -6.55 -31.74
CA THR A 353 -6.07 -7.68 -31.46
C THR A 353 -6.33 -7.74 -29.98
N ALA A 354 -7.60 -7.71 -29.60
CA ALA A 354 -7.97 -7.73 -28.21
C ALA A 354 -7.65 -9.06 -27.55
N ALA A 355 -7.06 -9.02 -26.34
CA ALA A 355 -6.89 -10.23 -25.55
C ALA A 355 -8.26 -10.82 -25.16
N THR A 356 -8.41 -12.13 -25.30
CA THR A 356 -9.61 -12.89 -24.90
C THR A 356 -9.32 -13.72 -23.66
N TYR A 357 -10.30 -14.47 -23.16
CA TYR A 357 -10.08 -15.42 -22.06
C TYR A 357 -9.42 -16.72 -22.50
N SER A 358 -9.20 -16.91 -23.80
CA SER A 358 -8.65 -18.12 -24.41
C SER A 358 -7.41 -17.85 -25.26
N SER A 359 -7.11 -16.60 -25.57
CA SER A 359 -5.96 -16.20 -26.37
C SER A 359 -5.38 -14.85 -25.92
N SER A 360 -4.06 -14.72 -26.00
CA SER A 360 -3.39 -13.42 -25.87
C SER A 360 -3.81 -12.46 -26.99
N GLY A 361 -3.75 -11.17 -26.68
CA GLY A 361 -3.93 -10.10 -27.65
C GLY A 361 -2.59 -9.62 -28.19
N THR A 362 -2.63 -8.66 -29.09
CA THR A 362 -1.44 -8.00 -29.63
C THR A 362 -1.69 -6.51 -29.68
N GLY A 363 -0.75 -5.74 -29.15
CA GLY A 363 -0.72 -4.28 -29.27
C GLY A 363 0.50 -3.85 -30.06
N GLU A 364 0.46 -2.62 -30.56
CA GLU A 364 1.61 -1.95 -31.12
C GLU A 364 1.77 -0.54 -30.54
N ARG A 365 3.02 -0.19 -30.30
CA ARG A 365 3.44 1.11 -29.83
C ARG A 365 4.39 1.74 -30.83
N LYS A 366 4.03 2.90 -31.37
CA LYS A 366 4.90 3.66 -32.24
C LYS A 366 5.62 4.74 -31.44
N PHE A 367 6.93 4.73 -31.54
CA PHE A 367 7.78 5.78 -31.01
C PHE A 367 8.35 6.60 -32.16
N SER A 368 8.42 7.91 -31.98
CA SER A 368 8.88 8.83 -33.01
C SER A 368 9.76 9.93 -32.41
N CYS A 369 10.76 10.36 -33.19
CA CYS A 369 11.66 11.44 -32.84
C CYS A 369 11.33 12.70 -33.66
N VAL A 370 11.12 13.84 -33.01
CA VAL A 370 10.83 15.10 -33.70
C VAL A 370 12.04 15.61 -34.49
N SER A 371 13.26 15.40 -33.99
CA SER A 371 14.46 16.00 -34.57
C SER A 371 14.98 15.26 -35.81
N CYS A 372 15.17 13.95 -35.71
CA CYS A 372 15.71 13.14 -36.81
C CYS A 372 14.64 12.36 -37.60
N GLY A 373 13.38 12.39 -37.19
CA GLY A 373 12.30 11.63 -37.84
C GLY A 373 12.36 10.13 -37.62
N HIS A 374 13.32 9.62 -36.84
CA HIS A 374 13.42 8.19 -36.54
C HIS A 374 12.15 7.70 -35.84
N SER A 375 11.53 6.66 -36.41
CA SER A 375 10.36 6.03 -35.83
C SER A 375 10.51 4.51 -35.80
N VAL A 376 10.06 3.89 -34.71
CA VAL A 376 10.04 2.43 -34.54
C VAL A 376 8.66 2.03 -34.05
N ILE A 377 8.09 1.01 -34.68
CA ILE A 377 6.87 0.35 -34.24
C ILE A 377 7.30 -0.91 -33.47
N ALA A 378 7.04 -0.92 -32.17
CA ALA A 378 7.27 -2.08 -31.33
C ALA A 378 5.93 -2.79 -31.12
N GLN A 379 5.84 -4.04 -31.57
CA GLN A 379 4.71 -4.90 -31.23
C GLN A 379 4.95 -5.54 -29.88
N TYR A 380 3.89 -5.66 -29.08
CA TYR A 380 3.92 -6.30 -27.79
C TYR A 380 2.70 -7.20 -27.62
N THR A 381 2.90 -8.32 -26.92
CA THR A 381 1.83 -9.27 -26.63
C THR A 381 1.06 -8.77 -25.42
N ILE A 382 -0.26 -8.64 -25.58
CA ILE A 382 -1.18 -8.33 -24.47
C ILE A 382 -1.53 -9.66 -23.81
N PRO A 383 -1.29 -9.83 -22.50
CA PRO A 383 -1.58 -11.08 -21.83
C PRO A 383 -3.07 -11.44 -21.94
N GLN A 384 -3.35 -12.73 -22.06
CA GLN A 384 -4.70 -13.29 -22.09
C GLN A 384 -5.49 -12.84 -20.85
N LYS A 385 -6.77 -12.50 -21.03
CA LYS A 385 -7.64 -12.13 -19.92
C LYS A 385 -7.81 -13.34 -19.01
N THR A 386 -7.66 -13.16 -17.72
CA THR A 386 -7.93 -14.20 -16.72
C THR A 386 -9.35 -14.05 -16.21
N ARG A 387 -10.11 -15.15 -16.15
CA ARG A 387 -11.44 -15.14 -15.51
C ARG A 387 -11.23 -15.11 -14.00
N SER A 388 -11.28 -13.91 -13.43
CA SER A 388 -11.64 -13.78 -12.02
C SER A 388 -13.11 -14.21 -11.92
N SER A 389 -13.43 -15.24 -11.13
CA SER A 389 -14.81 -15.48 -10.73
C SER A 389 -15.24 -14.40 -9.73
N SER A 390 -15.48 -13.19 -10.24
CA SER A 390 -16.16 -12.12 -9.54
C SER A 390 -16.74 -11.14 -10.57
N SER A 391 -18.05 -11.00 -10.49
CA SER A 391 -18.87 -10.04 -11.23
C SER A 391 -18.54 -8.59 -10.86
N SER A 392 -18.78 -7.70 -11.83
CA SER A 392 -18.94 -6.22 -11.77
C SER A 392 -17.68 -5.32 -11.79
N SER A 393 -17.32 -4.91 -13.03
CA SER A 393 -17.32 -3.54 -13.56
C SER A 393 -16.77 -2.36 -12.73
N GLY A 394 -15.75 -1.67 -13.26
CA GLY A 394 -15.47 -0.26 -12.97
C GLY A 394 -14.01 0.18 -13.16
N SER A 395 -13.73 0.83 -14.27
CA SER A 395 -12.42 1.26 -14.78
C SER A 395 -11.67 2.30 -13.92
N GLY A 396 -10.34 2.24 -13.89
CA GLY A 396 -9.48 3.36 -13.46
C GLY A 396 -8.11 2.96 -12.90
N GLY A 397 -7.24 2.38 -13.72
CA GLY A 397 -5.88 2.04 -13.32
C GLY A 397 -4.91 3.22 -13.44
N GLY A 398 -4.27 3.59 -12.33
CA GLY A 398 -2.99 4.29 -12.27
C GLY A 398 -2.09 3.55 -11.28
N SER A 399 -1.15 2.77 -11.80
CA SER A 399 -0.26 1.91 -11.00
C SER A 399 0.91 2.69 -10.40
N SER A 400 1.18 2.46 -9.11
CA SER A 400 2.54 2.56 -8.56
C SER A 400 2.78 1.41 -7.59
N SER A 401 3.62 0.47 -8.03
CA SER A 401 4.13 -0.67 -7.28
C SER A 401 5.22 -0.22 -6.30
N TRP A 402 5.05 -0.49 -5.01
CA TRP A 402 6.13 -0.53 -4.02
C TRP A 402 5.89 -1.72 -3.07
N GLY A 403 6.93 -2.54 -2.93
CA GLY A 403 6.86 -3.87 -2.34
C GLY A 403 6.89 -3.94 -0.81
N GLY A 404 6.64 -5.14 -0.32
CA GLY A 404 6.85 -5.51 1.08
C GLY A 404 6.09 -6.79 1.43
N GLY A 405 6.79 -7.91 1.46
CA GLY A 405 6.25 -9.20 1.88
C GLY A 405 6.31 -9.43 3.38
N ARG A 406 5.24 -10.05 3.91
CA ARG A 406 5.23 -11.24 4.80
C ARG A 406 3.83 -11.44 5.41
N SER A 407 3.08 -12.34 4.76
CA SER A 407 2.20 -13.40 5.30
C SER A 407 1.11 -13.05 6.33
N GLY A 408 -0.14 -13.07 5.86
CA GLY A 408 -1.34 -13.51 6.60
C GLY A 408 -2.11 -14.42 5.64
N GLY A 409 -2.58 -15.57 6.12
CA GLY A 409 -3.28 -16.53 5.26
C GLY A 409 -4.67 -16.04 4.81
N GLY A 410 -5.36 -16.86 4.01
CA GLY A 410 -6.72 -16.61 3.52
C GLY A 410 -7.78 -16.60 4.63
N GLY A 411 -8.86 -15.85 4.43
CA GLY A 411 -9.92 -15.66 5.43
C GLY A 411 -11.11 -14.85 4.90
N SER A 412 -12.30 -15.20 5.38
CA SER A 412 -13.61 -14.73 4.88
C SER A 412 -14.43 -14.01 5.95
N GLY A 413 -15.22 -13.02 5.58
CA GLY A 413 -16.13 -12.31 6.49
C GLY A 413 -17.47 -11.96 5.87
N GLY A 414 -18.44 -11.64 6.72
CA GLY A 414 -19.79 -11.28 6.29
C GLY A 414 -20.58 -10.47 7.33
N SER A 415 -21.73 -9.97 6.90
CA SER A 415 -22.68 -9.24 7.75
C SER A 415 -24.04 -9.93 7.77
N TRP A 416 -24.85 -9.68 8.80
CA TRP A 416 -26.22 -10.20 8.92
C TRP A 416 -27.25 -9.13 9.23
#